data_AF-V9EJU5-F1
#
_entry.id   AF-V9EJU5-F1
#
_cell.length_a   1.000
_cell.length_b   1.000
_cell.length_c   1.000
_cell.angle_alpha   90.00
_cell.angle_beta   90.00
_cell.angle_gamma   90.00
#
_symmetry.space_group_name_H-M   'P 1'
#
loop_
_entity.id
_entity.type
_entity.pdbx_description
1 polymer ?
#
loop_
_entity_poly.entity_id
_entity_poly.type
_entity_poly.pdbx_seq_one_letter_code
_entity_poly.pdbx_strand_id
1 'polypeptide(L)'
;MGLRVLAMPGDTRWGSVLACLDFILKVEEVLFAIMSARNFLVAKSKKKSQNAPHRIQRCHGYRFCPQIEARYSTTQDLWGGGGALKRFEKNSTLVSEVYQLFFDLPDSVAKCGLPAKDMKIMQALINKRFDFVYGDAHGVAHVLDPRFCGAQMDTETRSRVEEFITEWRGINKEQGEATADAVVIELVRFQRFTAELKVKAQRMWTQLKNGKLAVYDFWCPLKQFSLLQDIAKQVFPCTAGKRVEKLVHIYFNVRNIQDEDIEVYTELDDVLRLIDEDENDESNNPDENFVYE
;
A
#
# COMPACT_ATOMS: atom_id res chain seq x y z
N MET A 1 -34.78 14.27 6.93
CA MET A 1 -33.67 13.31 7.14
C MET A 1 -32.48 13.81 6.34
N GLY A 2 -31.40 14.24 6.99
CA GLY A 2 -30.19 14.70 6.31
C GLY A 2 -29.41 13.52 5.76
N LEU A 3 -29.73 13.08 4.54
CA LEU A 3 -28.95 12.05 3.85
C LEU A 3 -27.63 12.68 3.42
N ARG A 4 -26.49 12.08 3.82
CA ARG A 4 -25.17 12.51 3.33
C ARG A 4 -25.11 12.30 1.81
N VAL A 5 -24.37 13.17 1.12
CA VAL A 5 -24.10 13.05 -0.32
C VAL A 5 -23.47 11.69 -0.60
N LEU A 6 -23.99 10.99 -1.61
CA LEU A 6 -23.48 9.69 -2.05
C LEU A 6 -22.01 9.86 -2.46
N ALA A 7 -21.10 9.16 -1.79
CA ALA A 7 -19.71 9.08 -2.23
C ALA A 7 -19.68 8.33 -3.57
N MET A 8 -19.60 9.07 -4.67
CA MET A 8 -19.42 8.48 -5.99
C MET A 8 -18.06 7.75 -6.02
N PRO A 9 -17.98 6.52 -6.55
CA PRO A 9 -16.70 5.88 -6.83
C PRO A 9 -15.90 6.80 -7.77
N GLY A 10 -14.90 7.48 -7.23
CA GLY A 10 -13.94 8.25 -8.01
C GLY A 10 -12.65 7.46 -8.15
N ASP A 11 -12.02 7.53 -9.32
CA ASP A 11 -10.77 6.82 -9.64
C ASP A 11 -9.59 7.23 -8.74
N THR A 12 -9.71 8.35 -8.01
CA THR A 12 -8.61 9.00 -7.30
C THR A 12 -8.63 8.88 -5.77
N ARG A 13 -9.71 8.37 -5.15
CA ARG A 13 -9.79 8.22 -3.69
C ARG A 13 -9.89 6.75 -3.29
N TRP A 14 -8.87 6.25 -2.62
CA TRP A 14 -8.83 4.89 -2.08
C TRP A 14 -10.04 4.64 -1.17
N GLY A 15 -10.60 3.43 -1.22
CA GLY A 15 -11.76 3.06 -0.41
C GLY A 15 -13.11 3.60 -0.88
N SER A 16 -13.19 4.32 -2.00
CA SER A 16 -14.46 4.88 -2.53
C SER A 16 -15.52 3.80 -2.81
N VAL A 17 -15.12 2.64 -3.32
CA VAL A 17 -16.03 1.48 -3.52
C VAL A 17 -16.54 0.94 -2.18
N LEU A 18 -15.67 0.83 -1.17
CA LEU A 18 -16.06 0.35 0.16
C LEU A 18 -17.05 1.32 0.83
N ALA A 19 -16.78 2.62 0.74
CA ALA A 19 -17.67 3.67 1.23
C ALA A 19 -19.02 3.67 0.50
N CYS A 20 -19.03 3.40 -0.81
CA CYS A 20 -20.26 3.28 -1.59
C CYS A 20 -21.09 2.07 -1.14
N LEU A 21 -20.47 0.90 -0.93
CA LEU A 21 -21.16 -0.30 -0.43
C LEU A 21 -21.75 -0.06 0.98
N ASP A 22 -20.97 0.52 1.89
CA ASP A 22 -21.43 0.89 3.24
C ASP A 22 -22.60 1.88 3.20
N PHE A 23 -22.53 2.89 2.32
CA PHE A 23 -23.61 3.85 2.16
C PHE A 23 -24.88 3.18 1.66
N ILE A 24 -24.80 2.33 0.63
CA ILE A 24 -25.97 1.61 0.08
C ILE A 24 -26.65 0.76 1.17
N LEU A 25 -25.88 0.08 2.01
CA LEU A 25 -26.43 -0.67 3.15
C LEU A 25 -27.13 0.26 4.16
N LYS A 26 -26.54 1.40 4.48
CA LYS A 26 -27.13 2.38 5.42
C LYS A 26 -28.43 3.03 4.91
N VAL A 27 -28.58 3.18 3.60
CA VAL A 27 -29.77 3.79 3.00
C VAL A 27 -30.77 2.76 2.45
N GLU A 28 -30.61 1.48 2.77
CA GLU A 28 -31.46 0.39 2.26
C GLU A 28 -32.95 0.70 2.45
N GLU A 29 -33.39 1.03 3.67
CA GLU A 29 -34.79 1.30 3.98
C GLU A 29 -35.34 2.50 3.19
N VAL A 30 -34.51 3.52 2.99
CA VAL A 30 -34.88 4.72 2.23
C VAL A 30 -34.98 4.41 0.74
N LEU A 31 -34.03 3.64 0.20
CA LEU A 31 -34.08 3.15 -1.18
C LEU A 31 -35.32 2.28 -1.40
N PHE A 32 -35.63 1.38 -0.46
CA PHE A 32 -36.81 0.54 -0.49
C PHE A 32 -38.10 1.38 -0.52
N ALA A 33 -38.20 2.41 0.34
CA ALA A 33 -39.34 3.30 0.39
C ALA A 33 -39.54 4.09 -0.91
N ILE A 34 -38.45 4.61 -1.50
CA ILE A 34 -38.49 5.34 -2.78
C ILE A 34 -38.90 4.40 -3.93
N MET A 35 -38.34 3.21 -3.98
CA MET A 35 -38.61 2.24 -5.04
C MET A 35 -40.00 1.61 -4.96
N SER A 36 -40.57 1.55 -3.76
CA SER A 36 -41.94 1.11 -3.51
C SER A 36 -42.98 2.22 -3.71
N ALA A 37 -42.55 3.47 -3.86
CA ALA A 37 -43.44 4.60 -4.08
C ALA A 37 -44.16 4.47 -5.44
N ARG A 38 -45.48 4.72 -5.44
CA ARG A 38 -46.35 4.67 -6.64
C ARG A 38 -45.74 5.43 -7.82
N ASN A 39 -45.15 6.59 -7.56
CA ASN A 39 -44.58 7.50 -8.56
C ASN A 39 -43.37 6.90 -9.28
N PHE A 40 -42.61 6.02 -8.61
CA PHE A 40 -41.46 5.32 -9.18
C PHE A 40 -41.88 4.14 -10.07
N LEU A 41 -43.01 3.52 -9.73
CA LEU A 41 -43.60 2.40 -10.46
C LEU A 41 -44.39 2.84 -11.71
N VAL A 42 -44.82 4.10 -11.77
CA VAL A 42 -45.52 4.67 -12.93
C VAL A 42 -44.52 4.95 -14.06
N ALA A 43 -44.43 4.01 -15.00
CA ALA A 43 -43.64 4.20 -16.21
C ALA A 43 -44.36 5.13 -17.21
N LYS A 44 -43.75 6.27 -17.53
CA LYS A 44 -44.23 7.22 -18.55
C LYS A 44 -44.23 6.67 -20.00
N SER A 45 -43.74 5.45 -20.24
CA SER A 45 -43.77 4.80 -21.57
C SER A 45 -43.81 3.26 -21.49
N LYS A 46 -44.37 2.60 -22.52
CA LYS A 46 -44.46 1.12 -22.62
C LYS A 46 -43.10 0.42 -22.47
N LYS A 47 -42.01 1.00 -23.00
CA LYS A 47 -40.64 0.45 -22.92
C LYS A 47 -40.05 0.52 -21.50
N LYS A 48 -40.38 1.57 -20.74
CA LYS A 48 -40.01 1.71 -19.32
C LYS A 48 -40.84 0.80 -18.40
N SER A 49 -42.10 0.54 -18.77
CA SER A 49 -43.00 -0.36 -18.04
C SER A 49 -42.53 -1.82 -18.10
N GLN A 50 -42.04 -2.29 -19.25
CA GLN A 50 -41.49 -3.65 -19.40
C GLN A 50 -40.21 -3.89 -18.57
N ASN A 51 -39.40 -2.85 -18.33
CA ASN A 51 -38.15 -2.96 -17.56
C ASN A 51 -38.33 -2.63 -16.05
N ALA A 52 -39.47 -2.09 -15.64
CA ALA A 52 -39.73 -1.76 -14.24
C ALA A 52 -39.70 -2.99 -13.31
N PRO A 53 -40.32 -4.13 -13.66
CA PRO A 53 -40.25 -5.36 -12.84
C PRO A 53 -38.81 -5.85 -12.67
N HIS A 54 -37.99 -5.81 -13.72
CA HIS A 54 -36.59 -6.24 -13.64
C HIS A 54 -35.72 -5.33 -12.76
N ARG A 55 -35.98 -4.01 -12.76
CA ARG A 55 -35.29 -3.06 -11.88
C ARG A 55 -35.66 -3.27 -10.41
N ILE A 56 -36.94 -3.46 -10.16
CA ILE A 56 -37.50 -3.76 -8.84
C ILE A 56 -36.95 -5.11 -8.35
N GLN A 57 -36.97 -6.17 -9.16
CA GLN A 57 -36.40 -7.48 -8.82
C GLN A 57 -34.89 -7.44 -8.53
N ARG A 58 -34.14 -6.55 -9.20
CA ARG A 58 -32.69 -6.43 -9.01
C ARG A 58 -32.32 -5.74 -7.69
N CYS A 59 -33.10 -4.76 -7.25
CA CYS A 59 -32.86 -4.00 -6.01
C CYS A 59 -33.68 -4.52 -4.81
N HIS A 60 -34.80 -5.19 -5.05
CA HIS A 60 -35.67 -5.83 -4.05
C HIS A 60 -35.58 -7.36 -4.06
N GLY A 61 -34.68 -7.93 -4.86
CA GLY A 61 -34.45 -9.36 -4.80
C GLY A 61 -33.96 -9.71 -3.40
N TYR A 62 -34.48 -10.77 -2.79
CA TYR A 62 -34.06 -11.28 -1.47
C TYR A 62 -32.55 -11.49 -1.30
N ARG A 63 -31.79 -11.42 -2.39
CA ARG A 63 -30.34 -11.57 -2.42
C ARG A 63 -29.57 -10.25 -2.64
N PHE A 64 -30.23 -9.11 -2.85
CA PHE A 64 -29.54 -7.84 -3.15
C PHE A 64 -28.70 -7.36 -1.96
N CYS A 65 -29.34 -7.10 -0.82
CA CYS A 65 -28.65 -6.65 0.39
C CYS A 65 -27.67 -7.69 0.95
N PRO A 66 -28.04 -8.99 1.05
CA PRO A 66 -27.08 -10.03 1.46
C PRO A 66 -25.85 -10.14 0.54
N GLN A 67 -25.98 -9.89 -0.77
CA GLN A 67 -24.82 -9.86 -1.67
C GLN A 67 -23.95 -8.63 -1.46
N ILE A 68 -24.55 -7.47 -1.16
CA ILE A 68 -23.81 -6.24 -0.86
C ILE A 68 -23.09 -6.39 0.47
N GLU A 69 -23.73 -6.94 1.50
CA GLU A 69 -23.11 -7.25 2.80
C GLU A 69 -21.92 -8.20 2.64
N ALA A 70 -22.10 -9.31 1.90
CA ALA A 70 -21.01 -10.25 1.65
C ALA A 70 -19.82 -9.60 0.93
N ARG A 71 -20.09 -8.74 -0.07
CA ARG A 71 -19.05 -8.01 -0.80
C ARG A 71 -18.39 -6.93 0.06
N TYR A 72 -19.16 -6.23 0.87
CA TYR A 72 -18.68 -5.23 1.81
C TYR A 72 -17.74 -5.88 2.82
N SER A 73 -18.16 -6.97 3.49
CA SER A 73 -17.32 -7.71 4.43
C SER A 73 -16.02 -8.17 3.79
N THR A 74 -16.11 -8.84 2.62
CA THR A 74 -14.93 -9.29 1.87
C THR A 74 -13.96 -8.15 1.55
N THR A 75 -14.48 -7.02 1.09
CA THR A 75 -13.67 -5.86 0.72
C THR A 75 -13.10 -5.17 1.97
N GLN A 76 -13.84 -5.12 3.06
CA GLN A 76 -13.42 -4.55 4.33
C GLN A 76 -12.29 -5.37 4.97
N ASP A 77 -12.38 -6.70 4.93
CA ASP A 77 -11.40 -7.61 5.51
C ASP A 77 -10.07 -7.58 4.73
N LEU A 78 -10.15 -7.57 3.40
CA LEU A 78 -8.96 -7.52 2.54
C LEU A 78 -8.30 -6.15 2.53
N TRP A 79 -9.11 -5.10 2.42
CA TRP A 79 -8.62 -3.78 2.04
C TRP A 79 -8.93 -2.69 3.07
N GLY A 80 -9.98 -2.81 3.88
CA GLY A 80 -10.48 -1.77 4.79
C GLY A 80 -9.81 -1.69 6.16
N GLY A 81 -10.62 -1.56 7.22
CA GLY A 81 -10.26 -1.08 8.58
C GLY A 81 -9.13 -1.76 9.35
N GLY A 82 -8.56 -2.84 8.82
CA GLY A 82 -7.30 -3.48 9.24
C GLY A 82 -6.55 -4.19 8.11
N GLY A 83 -6.97 -3.99 6.86
CA GLY A 83 -6.44 -4.65 5.66
C GLY A 83 -5.27 -3.90 5.03
N ALA A 84 -4.98 -4.21 3.77
CA ALA A 84 -3.81 -3.68 3.07
C ALA A 84 -3.83 -2.14 2.91
N LEU A 85 -4.96 -1.51 2.57
CA LEU A 85 -4.98 -0.05 2.30
C LEU A 85 -4.58 0.75 3.53
N LYS A 86 -5.15 0.42 4.71
CA LYS A 86 -4.88 1.16 5.94
C LYS A 86 -3.41 1.11 6.39
N ARG A 87 -2.67 0.08 5.99
CA ARG A 87 -1.22 -0.03 6.27
C ARG A 87 -0.46 1.05 5.51
N PHE A 88 -0.74 1.22 4.22
CA PHE A 88 -0.05 2.17 3.35
C PHE A 88 -0.64 3.59 3.37
N GLU A 89 -1.82 3.79 3.95
CA GLU A 89 -2.38 5.13 4.21
C GLU A 89 -1.53 5.95 5.19
N LYS A 90 -0.72 5.30 6.03
CA LYS A 90 0.18 5.96 6.97
C LYS A 90 1.63 5.75 6.56
N ASN A 91 2.48 6.76 6.77
CA ASN A 91 3.94 6.69 6.54
C ASN A 91 4.68 5.76 7.53
N SER A 92 3.98 4.82 8.19
CA SER A 92 4.53 3.91 9.18
C SER A 92 4.91 2.53 8.61
N THR A 93 4.39 2.17 7.44
CA THR A 93 4.72 0.88 6.83
C THR A 93 6.12 0.88 6.26
N LEU A 94 6.91 -0.12 6.64
CA LEU A 94 8.29 -0.25 6.20
C LEU A 94 8.35 -0.72 4.73
N VAL A 95 9.35 -0.24 4.00
CA VAL A 95 9.61 -0.65 2.61
C VAL A 95 9.75 -2.19 2.50
N SER A 96 10.31 -2.83 3.52
CA SER A 96 10.44 -4.30 3.59
C SER A 96 9.09 -5.04 3.65
N GLU A 97 8.02 -4.39 4.10
CA GLU A 97 6.69 -5.02 4.24
C GLU A 97 5.91 -5.04 2.92
N VAL A 98 6.32 -4.25 1.92
CA VAL A 98 5.67 -4.22 0.60
C VAL A 98 5.76 -5.59 -0.07
N TYR A 99 6.95 -6.16 -0.17
CA TYR A 99 7.13 -7.48 -0.78
C TYR A 99 6.31 -8.55 -0.04
N GLN A 100 6.39 -8.56 1.29
CA GLN A 100 5.67 -9.51 2.12
C GLN A 100 4.15 -9.41 1.92
N LEU A 101 3.61 -8.20 1.85
CA LEU A 101 2.19 -7.97 1.61
C LEU A 101 1.75 -8.59 0.28
N PHE A 102 2.47 -8.30 -0.81
CA PHE A 102 2.11 -8.81 -2.12
C PHE A 102 2.24 -10.34 -2.21
N PHE A 103 3.17 -10.93 -1.45
CA PHE A 103 3.26 -12.37 -1.31
C PHE A 103 2.06 -12.97 -0.56
N ASP A 104 1.62 -12.36 0.55
CA ASP A 104 0.52 -12.87 1.39
C ASP A 104 -0.89 -12.57 0.83
N LEU A 105 -0.98 -11.63 -0.11
CA LEU A 105 -2.24 -11.12 -0.63
C LEU A 105 -3.04 -12.16 -1.44
N PRO A 106 -2.45 -12.97 -2.33
CA PRO A 106 -3.16 -14.06 -3.01
C PRO A 106 -3.85 -15.03 -2.03
N ASP A 107 -3.17 -15.42 -0.96
CA ASP A 107 -3.74 -16.31 0.07
C ASP A 107 -4.85 -15.63 0.87
N SER A 108 -4.70 -14.33 1.14
CA SER A 108 -5.73 -13.53 1.78
C SER A 108 -6.99 -13.47 0.91
N VAL A 109 -6.83 -13.24 -0.40
CA VAL A 109 -7.94 -13.21 -1.36
C VAL A 109 -8.59 -14.59 -1.53
N ALA A 110 -7.80 -15.68 -1.51
CA ALA A 110 -8.32 -17.04 -1.59
C ALA A 110 -9.26 -17.37 -0.42
N LYS A 111 -8.98 -16.86 0.78
CA LYS A 111 -9.83 -17.05 1.98
C LYS A 111 -11.19 -16.36 1.87
N CYS A 112 -11.35 -15.40 0.95
CA CYS A 112 -12.62 -14.71 0.74
C CYS A 112 -13.66 -15.51 -0.07
N GLY A 113 -13.31 -16.72 -0.55
CA GLY A 113 -14.28 -17.60 -1.22
C GLY A 113 -14.82 -17.05 -2.53
N LEU A 114 -14.03 -16.26 -3.26
CA LEU A 114 -14.43 -15.71 -4.55
C LEU A 114 -14.60 -16.82 -5.60
N PRO A 115 -15.52 -16.64 -6.58
CA PRO A 115 -15.62 -17.54 -7.72
C PRO A 115 -14.28 -17.67 -8.48
N ALA A 116 -14.01 -18.85 -9.06
CA ALA A 116 -12.74 -19.13 -9.74
C ALA A 116 -12.38 -18.11 -10.85
N LYS A 117 -13.39 -17.59 -11.56
CA LYS A 117 -13.18 -16.55 -12.58
C LYS A 117 -12.67 -15.23 -11.96
N ASP A 118 -13.19 -14.85 -10.79
CA ASP A 118 -12.88 -13.60 -10.12
C ASP A 118 -11.53 -13.72 -9.42
N MET A 119 -11.21 -14.91 -8.87
CA MET A 119 -9.87 -15.23 -8.35
C MET A 119 -8.77 -15.04 -9.40
N LYS A 120 -8.98 -15.49 -10.64
CA LYS A 120 -8.01 -15.30 -11.73
C LYS A 120 -7.79 -13.81 -12.05
N ILE A 121 -8.87 -13.03 -12.08
CA ILE A 121 -8.79 -11.58 -12.29
C ILE A 121 -8.03 -10.92 -11.16
N MET A 122 -8.32 -11.29 -9.91
CA MET A 122 -7.63 -10.74 -8.74
C MET A 122 -6.13 -11.07 -8.75
N GLN A 123 -5.75 -12.31 -9.05
CA GLN A 123 -4.33 -12.68 -9.18
C GLN A 123 -3.63 -11.87 -10.26
N ALA A 124 -4.25 -11.69 -11.43
CA ALA A 124 -3.68 -10.87 -12.50
C ALA A 124 -3.52 -9.39 -12.07
N LEU A 125 -4.48 -8.84 -11.32
CA LEU A 125 -4.40 -7.48 -10.79
C LEU A 125 -3.31 -7.34 -9.72
N ILE A 126 -3.17 -8.32 -8.83
CA ILE A 126 -2.11 -8.35 -7.80
C ILE A 126 -0.75 -8.36 -8.48
N ASN A 127 -0.52 -9.24 -9.45
CA ASN A 127 0.76 -9.32 -10.17
C ASN A 127 1.05 -8.02 -10.90
N LYS A 128 0.09 -7.49 -11.67
CA LYS A 128 0.26 -6.22 -12.38
C LYS A 128 0.60 -5.06 -11.44
N ARG A 129 0.00 -5.03 -10.23
CA ARG A 129 0.30 -4.02 -9.22
C ARG A 129 1.65 -4.25 -8.56
N PHE A 130 2.03 -5.50 -8.32
CA PHE A 130 3.35 -5.84 -7.83
C PHE A 130 4.42 -5.40 -8.83
N ASP A 131 4.29 -5.72 -10.11
CA ASP A 131 5.24 -5.33 -11.17
C ASP A 131 5.37 -3.81 -11.29
N PHE A 132 4.28 -3.07 -11.04
CA PHE A 132 4.28 -1.61 -11.07
C PHE A 132 4.96 -0.97 -9.84
N VAL A 133 4.80 -1.56 -8.65
CA VAL A 133 5.31 -0.99 -7.39
C VAL A 133 6.67 -1.56 -7.01
N TYR A 134 7.01 -2.77 -7.44
CA TYR A 134 8.24 -3.41 -7.04
C TYR A 134 9.45 -2.70 -7.65
N GLY A 135 10.49 -2.56 -6.84
CA GLY A 135 11.76 -1.95 -7.21
C GLY A 135 12.83 -2.47 -6.27
N ASP A 136 14.09 -2.27 -6.64
CA ASP A 136 15.23 -2.92 -5.96
C ASP A 136 15.25 -2.61 -4.46
N ALA A 137 14.85 -1.40 -4.05
CA ALA A 137 14.73 -1.02 -2.65
C ALA A 137 13.79 -1.93 -1.84
N HIS A 138 12.69 -2.41 -2.43
CA HIS A 138 11.78 -3.37 -1.76
C HIS A 138 12.46 -4.71 -1.53
N GLY A 139 13.18 -5.21 -2.53
CA GLY A 139 13.95 -6.45 -2.43
C GLY A 139 15.04 -6.35 -1.37
N VAL A 140 15.87 -5.31 -1.46
CA VAL A 140 16.97 -5.06 -0.51
C VAL A 140 16.42 -4.91 0.92
N ALA A 141 15.35 -4.13 1.11
CA ALA A 141 14.71 -3.98 2.41
C ALA A 141 14.23 -5.33 2.96
N HIS A 142 13.59 -6.16 2.13
CA HIS A 142 13.09 -7.46 2.57
C HIS A 142 14.22 -8.46 2.90
N VAL A 143 15.34 -8.42 2.17
CA VAL A 143 16.54 -9.22 2.49
C VAL A 143 17.24 -8.75 3.77
N LEU A 144 17.32 -7.44 4.01
CA LEU A 144 17.99 -6.85 5.17
C LEU A 144 17.08 -6.69 6.40
N ASP A 145 15.78 -6.94 6.27
CA ASP A 145 14.89 -6.99 7.43
C ASP A 145 15.09 -8.31 8.18
N PRO A 146 15.49 -8.31 9.47
CA PRO A 146 15.68 -9.53 10.24
C PRO A 146 14.39 -10.37 10.37
N ARG A 147 13.22 -9.75 10.18
CA ARG A 147 11.92 -10.43 10.21
C ARG A 147 11.72 -11.35 9.00
N PHE A 148 12.26 -10.96 7.85
CA PHE A 148 11.99 -11.60 6.56
C PHE A 148 13.21 -12.31 5.97
N CYS A 149 14.37 -11.66 5.94
CA CYS A 149 15.63 -12.23 5.40
C CYS A 149 15.47 -12.85 4.00
N GLY A 150 14.69 -12.19 3.12
CA GLY A 150 14.43 -12.69 1.76
C GLY A 150 13.62 -13.99 1.73
N ALA A 151 12.89 -14.32 2.80
CA ALA A 151 12.01 -15.48 2.81
C ALA A 151 10.97 -15.37 1.68
N GLN A 152 10.59 -16.50 1.09
CA GLN A 152 9.56 -16.57 0.04
C GLN A 152 9.90 -15.85 -1.28
N MET A 153 11.09 -15.25 -1.40
CA MET A 153 11.63 -14.86 -2.69
C MET A 153 11.96 -16.10 -3.52
N ASP A 154 11.57 -16.08 -4.79
CA ASP A 154 12.05 -17.05 -5.76
C ASP A 154 13.57 -16.86 -5.97
N THR A 155 14.22 -17.91 -6.48
CA THR A 155 15.68 -17.92 -6.65
C THR A 155 16.16 -16.78 -7.54
N GLU A 156 15.44 -16.46 -8.61
CA GLU A 156 15.86 -15.43 -9.57
C GLU A 156 15.78 -14.03 -8.94
N THR A 157 14.66 -13.70 -8.29
CA THR A 157 14.51 -12.43 -7.57
C THR A 157 15.51 -12.30 -6.45
N ARG A 158 15.72 -13.36 -5.66
CA ARG A 158 16.70 -13.34 -4.58
C ARG A 158 18.11 -13.12 -5.10
N SER A 159 18.53 -13.85 -6.14
CA SER A 159 19.86 -13.69 -6.72
C SER A 159 20.11 -12.27 -7.23
N ARG A 160 19.14 -11.66 -7.94
CA ARG A 160 19.26 -10.26 -8.41
C ARG A 160 19.41 -9.26 -7.27
N VAL A 161 18.66 -9.44 -6.18
CA VAL A 161 18.75 -8.55 -5.01
C VAL A 161 20.08 -8.73 -4.28
N GLU A 162 20.54 -9.97 -4.09
CA GLU A 162 21.82 -10.25 -3.45
C GLU A 162 22.98 -9.71 -4.30
N GLU A 163 22.94 -9.87 -5.63
CA GLU A 163 23.88 -9.26 -6.57
C GLU A 163 23.92 -7.73 -6.42
N PHE A 164 22.76 -7.07 -6.45
CA PHE A 164 22.66 -5.62 -6.22
C PHE A 164 23.28 -5.19 -4.88
N ILE A 165 23.04 -5.93 -3.80
CA ILE A 165 23.64 -5.66 -2.48
C ILE A 165 25.17 -5.75 -2.54
N THR A 166 25.71 -6.74 -3.23
CA THR A 166 27.17 -6.95 -3.34
C THR A 166 27.87 -5.91 -4.20
N GLU A 167 27.16 -5.40 -5.22
CA GLU A 167 27.66 -4.36 -6.11
C GLU A 167 27.48 -2.95 -5.54
N TRP A 168 26.71 -2.80 -4.45
CA TRP A 168 26.44 -1.52 -3.84
C TRP A 168 27.73 -0.84 -3.34
N ARG A 169 28.06 0.32 -3.92
CA ARG A 169 29.30 1.06 -3.60
C ARG A 169 29.08 2.28 -2.69
N GLY A 170 27.86 2.53 -2.23
CA GLY A 170 27.52 3.69 -1.41
C GLY A 170 27.45 4.99 -2.21
N ILE A 171 26.92 6.05 -1.58
CA ILE A 171 26.65 7.34 -2.26
C ILE A 171 27.93 8.20 -2.40
N ASN A 172 28.95 7.98 -1.56
CA ASN A 172 30.10 8.89 -1.41
C ASN A 172 31.48 8.19 -1.24
N LYS A 173 31.64 6.92 -1.65
CA LYS A 173 32.94 6.22 -1.51
C LYS A 173 33.67 6.15 -2.85
N GLU A 174 34.85 6.76 -2.93
CA GLU A 174 35.80 6.51 -4.01
C GLU A 174 36.17 5.03 -4.08
N GLN A 175 36.39 4.57 -5.31
CA GLN A 175 36.49 3.18 -5.73
C GLN A 175 37.56 2.42 -4.94
N GLY A 176 37.13 1.44 -4.12
CA GLY A 176 37.99 0.42 -3.54
C GLY A 176 37.51 -0.96 -3.98
N GLU A 177 38.36 -1.72 -4.70
CA GLU A 177 38.05 -3.00 -5.35
C GLU A 177 37.76 -4.19 -4.41
N ALA A 178 37.86 -4.03 -3.09
CA ALA A 178 37.85 -5.14 -2.13
C ALA A 178 36.52 -5.31 -1.36
N THR A 179 35.36 -5.04 -1.97
CA THR A 179 34.08 -4.91 -1.22
C THR A 179 33.05 -6.01 -1.45
N ALA A 180 32.92 -6.58 -2.64
CA ALA A 180 31.81 -7.49 -2.97
C ALA A 180 31.85 -8.81 -2.16
N ASP A 181 32.99 -9.50 -2.16
CA ASP A 181 33.17 -10.76 -1.38
C ASP A 181 32.97 -10.53 0.12
N ALA A 182 33.41 -9.37 0.62
CA ALA A 182 33.22 -8.99 2.03
C ALA A 182 31.73 -8.78 2.35
N VAL A 183 30.97 -8.16 1.44
CA VAL A 183 29.50 -8.00 1.57
C VAL A 183 28.82 -9.37 1.53
N VAL A 184 29.20 -10.28 0.63
CA VAL A 184 28.67 -11.66 0.60
C VAL A 184 28.90 -12.36 1.94
N ILE A 185 30.11 -12.24 2.49
CA ILE A 185 30.46 -12.83 3.79
C ILE A 185 29.61 -12.23 4.91
N GLU A 186 29.44 -10.91 4.96
CA GLU A 186 28.55 -10.27 5.93
C GLU A 186 27.10 -10.73 5.76
N LEU A 187 26.60 -10.88 4.52
CA LEU A 187 25.22 -11.28 4.23
C LEU A 187 24.92 -12.69 4.73
N VAL A 188 25.80 -13.65 4.45
CA VAL A 188 25.68 -15.02 4.96
C VAL A 188 25.74 -15.05 6.49
N ARG A 189 26.67 -14.29 7.09
CA ARG A 189 26.78 -14.19 8.55
C ARG A 189 25.55 -13.55 9.18
N PHE A 190 24.97 -12.54 8.53
CA PHE A 190 23.75 -11.88 8.98
C PHE A 190 22.55 -12.83 8.95
N GLN A 191 22.36 -13.58 7.86
CA GLN A 191 21.29 -14.58 7.75
C GLN A 191 21.40 -15.65 8.86
N ARG A 192 22.63 -16.08 9.19
CA ARG A 192 22.85 -16.99 10.32
C ARG A 192 22.54 -16.31 11.65
N PHE A 193 23.00 -15.07 11.84
CA PHE A 193 22.75 -14.29 13.05
C PHE A 193 21.24 -14.09 13.31
N THR A 194 20.44 -13.78 12.28
CA THR A 194 18.99 -13.62 12.40
C THR A 194 18.28 -14.94 12.71
N ALA A 195 18.76 -16.07 12.18
CA ALA A 195 18.25 -17.38 12.57
C ALA A 195 18.50 -17.66 14.07
N GLU A 196 19.68 -17.30 14.58
CA GLU A 196 20.01 -17.45 16.00
C GLU A 196 19.25 -16.46 16.90
N LEU A 197 18.98 -15.24 16.42
CA LEU A 197 18.23 -14.20 17.13
C LEU A 197 16.84 -14.69 17.56
N LYS A 198 16.16 -15.44 16.67
CA LYS A 198 14.82 -16.01 16.91
C LYS A 198 14.78 -16.98 18.09
N VAL A 199 15.90 -17.57 18.46
CA VAL A 199 15.98 -18.58 19.53
C VAL A 199 16.64 -17.99 20.77
N LYS A 200 17.76 -17.28 20.59
CA LYS A 200 18.62 -16.81 21.69
C LYS A 200 18.18 -15.47 22.28
N ALA A 201 17.48 -14.63 21.51
CA ALA A 201 17.13 -13.27 21.90
C ALA A 201 15.63 -12.99 21.71
N GLN A 202 14.79 -13.89 22.25
CA GLN A 202 13.34 -13.87 22.05
C GLN A 202 12.68 -12.54 22.42
N ARG A 203 13.16 -11.82 23.45
CA ARG A 203 12.64 -10.51 23.82
C ARG A 203 12.83 -9.48 22.69
N MET A 204 14.05 -9.37 22.17
CA MET A 204 14.37 -8.45 21.06
C MET A 204 13.58 -8.83 19.80
N TRP A 205 13.52 -10.13 19.50
CA TRP A 205 12.72 -10.65 18.39
C TRP A 205 11.23 -10.28 18.50
N THR A 206 10.67 -10.40 19.71
CA THR A 206 9.27 -10.02 19.97
C THR A 206 9.05 -8.53 19.82
N GLN A 207 10.02 -7.69 20.23
CA GLN A 207 9.94 -6.24 20.03
C GLN A 207 9.98 -5.86 18.55
N LEU A 208 10.83 -6.51 17.74
CA LEU A 208 10.87 -6.33 16.28
C LEU A 208 9.53 -6.70 15.63
N LYS A 209 8.99 -7.88 15.96
CA LYS A 209 7.71 -8.35 15.39
C LYS A 209 6.54 -7.42 15.70
N ASN A 210 6.52 -6.86 16.91
CA ASN A 210 5.44 -5.99 17.36
C ASN A 210 5.68 -4.51 17.03
N GLY A 211 6.73 -4.18 16.27
CA GLY A 211 7.08 -2.80 15.91
C GLY A 211 7.53 -1.92 17.08
N LYS A 212 7.83 -2.52 18.25
CA LYS A 212 8.36 -1.79 19.43
C LYS A 212 9.85 -1.47 19.31
N LEU A 213 10.55 -2.16 18.42
CA LEU A 213 11.92 -1.87 18.02
C LEU A 213 11.91 -1.63 16.50
N ALA A 214 12.31 -0.45 16.05
CA ALA A 214 12.39 -0.14 14.64
C ALA A 214 13.55 -0.93 14.00
N VAL A 215 13.40 -1.28 12.72
CA VAL A 215 14.44 -2.01 11.96
C VAL A 215 15.73 -1.17 11.87
N TYR A 216 15.61 0.15 11.74
CA TYR A 216 16.76 1.06 11.78
C TYR A 216 17.53 0.99 13.11
N ASP A 217 16.81 1.04 14.23
CA ASP A 217 17.41 0.97 15.58
C ASP A 217 18.07 -0.40 15.84
N PHE A 218 17.49 -1.47 15.29
CA PHE A 218 18.10 -2.79 15.31
C PHE A 218 19.43 -2.84 14.56
N TRP A 219 19.53 -2.15 13.41
CA TRP A 219 20.76 -2.11 12.62
C TRP A 219 21.86 -1.26 13.26
N CYS A 220 21.52 -0.17 13.94
CA CYS A 220 22.48 0.77 14.52
C CYS A 220 23.61 0.17 15.41
N PRO A 221 23.34 -0.77 16.34
CA PRO A 221 24.38 -1.37 17.18
C PRO A 221 25.20 -2.47 16.49
N LEU A 222 24.82 -2.94 15.29
CA LEU A 222 25.44 -4.09 14.64
C LEU A 222 26.74 -3.76 13.90
N LYS A 223 27.78 -3.38 14.65
CA LYS A 223 29.09 -2.97 14.10
C LYS A 223 29.84 -4.10 13.40
N GLN A 224 29.52 -5.36 13.70
CA GLN A 224 30.09 -6.53 13.04
C GLN A 224 29.57 -6.75 11.60
N PHE A 225 28.52 -6.02 11.20
CA PHE A 225 27.96 -6.01 9.85
C PHE A 225 28.07 -4.60 9.26
N SER A 226 29.28 -4.06 9.23
CA SER A 226 29.50 -2.64 8.91
C SER A 226 29.07 -2.28 7.48
N LEU A 227 29.31 -3.17 6.52
CA LEU A 227 28.97 -2.95 5.11
C LEU A 227 27.45 -3.04 4.91
N LEU A 228 26.81 -4.06 5.50
CA LEU A 228 25.35 -4.17 5.45
C LEU A 228 24.64 -3.09 6.27
N GLN A 229 25.22 -2.64 7.38
CA GLN A 229 24.69 -1.56 8.20
C GLN A 229 24.62 -0.26 7.38
N ASP A 230 25.63 0.03 6.55
CA ASP A 230 25.61 1.20 5.66
C ASP A 230 24.43 1.13 4.68
N ILE A 231 24.17 -0.03 4.07
CA ILE A 231 23.05 -0.25 3.15
C ILE A 231 21.71 -0.15 3.90
N ALA A 232 21.58 -0.85 5.02
CA ALA A 232 20.36 -0.91 5.80
C ALA A 232 19.93 0.47 6.30
N LYS A 233 20.88 1.33 6.71
CA LYS A 233 20.57 2.70 7.14
C LYS A 233 20.04 3.59 6.03
N GLN A 234 20.37 3.31 4.78
CA GLN A 234 19.79 4.04 3.64
C GLN A 234 18.38 3.56 3.33
N VAL A 235 18.16 2.24 3.38
CA VAL A 235 16.88 1.63 3.03
C VAL A 235 15.83 1.77 4.14
N PHE A 236 16.27 1.85 5.40
CA PHE A 236 15.43 2.09 6.56
C PHE A 236 15.71 3.48 7.13
N PRO A 237 15.23 4.58 6.55
CA PRO A 237 15.52 5.90 7.08
C PRO A 237 15.00 6.06 8.52
N CYS A 238 15.80 6.72 9.36
CA CYS A 238 15.49 7.05 10.76
C CYS A 238 14.23 7.93 10.90
N THR A 239 13.85 8.66 9.85
CA THR A 239 12.76 9.63 9.89
C THR A 239 11.43 8.98 9.56
N ALA A 240 10.58 8.83 10.57
CA ALA A 240 9.14 8.49 10.47
C ALA A 240 8.28 9.54 9.71
N GLY A 241 8.88 10.36 8.84
CA GLY A 241 8.25 11.57 8.29
C GLY A 241 8.60 11.95 6.85
N LYS A 242 9.50 11.24 6.16
CA LYS A 242 9.60 11.43 4.70
C LYS A 242 8.50 10.58 4.07
N ARG A 243 7.50 11.26 3.49
CA ARG A 243 6.35 10.63 2.83
C ARG A 243 6.85 9.43 2.03
N VAL A 244 6.14 8.31 2.09
CA VAL A 244 6.39 7.17 1.18
C VAL A 244 6.48 7.68 -0.26
N GLU A 245 5.74 8.73 -0.58
CA GLU A 245 5.83 9.54 -1.79
C GLU A 245 7.25 10.07 -2.12
N LYS A 246 8.03 10.65 -1.19
CA LYS A 246 9.42 11.08 -1.44
C LYS A 246 10.38 9.91 -1.64
N LEU A 247 10.25 8.82 -0.88
CA LEU A 247 11.11 7.65 -1.04
C LEU A 247 10.78 6.88 -2.31
N VAL A 248 9.50 6.75 -2.64
CA VAL A 248 9.05 6.17 -3.91
C VAL A 248 9.48 7.08 -5.05
N HIS A 249 9.26 8.39 -5.00
CA HIS A 249 9.60 9.28 -6.11
C HIS A 249 11.12 9.43 -6.33
N ILE A 250 11.93 9.50 -5.25
CA ILE A 250 13.40 9.59 -5.35
C ILE A 250 14.00 8.23 -5.77
N TYR A 251 13.60 7.10 -5.17
CA TYR A 251 14.21 5.80 -5.52
C TYR A 251 13.62 5.14 -6.78
N PHE A 252 12.36 5.42 -7.16
CA PHE A 252 11.75 4.83 -8.36
C PHE A 252 12.08 5.60 -9.64
N ASN A 253 12.30 6.91 -9.58
CA ASN A 253 12.54 7.71 -10.79
C ASN A 253 14.01 7.98 -11.08
N VAL A 254 14.96 7.67 -10.20
CA VAL A 254 16.40 7.84 -10.52
C VAL A 254 16.85 7.02 -11.74
N ARG A 255 16.10 5.97 -12.14
CA ARG A 255 16.35 5.25 -13.40
C ARG A 255 15.71 5.88 -14.66
N ASN A 256 14.90 6.93 -14.51
CA ASN A 256 14.14 7.59 -15.58
C ASN A 256 14.33 9.12 -15.65
N ILE A 257 15.12 9.72 -14.75
CA ILE A 257 15.41 11.16 -14.72
C ILE A 257 16.61 11.40 -15.65
N GLN A 258 16.41 12.19 -16.71
CA GLN A 258 17.52 12.70 -17.52
C GLN A 258 18.15 13.92 -16.82
N ASP A 259 19.37 14.32 -17.19
CA ASP A 259 20.07 15.42 -16.53
C ASP A 259 19.26 16.74 -16.58
N GLU A 260 18.39 16.90 -17.58
CA GLU A 260 17.48 18.04 -17.72
C GLU A 260 16.30 18.05 -16.74
N ASP A 261 15.92 16.90 -16.17
CA ASP A 261 14.82 16.79 -15.20
C ASP A 261 15.28 17.19 -13.78
N ILE A 262 16.59 17.21 -13.51
CA ILE A 262 17.19 17.55 -12.21
C ILE A 262 16.97 19.04 -11.86
N GLU A 263 16.94 19.94 -12.85
CA GLU A 263 16.67 21.36 -12.64
C GLU A 263 15.24 21.59 -12.14
N VAL A 264 14.25 20.87 -12.68
CA VAL A 264 12.85 20.93 -12.25
C VAL A 264 12.67 20.48 -10.80
N TYR A 265 13.47 19.52 -10.33
CA TYR A 265 13.44 19.06 -8.94
C TYR A 265 14.09 20.04 -7.96
N THR A 266 15.02 20.86 -8.43
CA THR A 266 15.64 21.94 -7.64
C THR A 266 14.61 23.06 -7.43
N GLU A 267 13.82 23.39 -8.46
CA GLU A 267 12.71 24.34 -8.37
C GLU A 267 11.57 23.85 -7.46
N LEU A 268 11.29 22.54 -7.43
CA LEU A 268 10.31 21.93 -6.52
C LEU A 268 10.74 21.97 -5.05
N ASP A 269 12.03 21.88 -4.74
CA ASP A 269 12.55 22.03 -3.38
C ASP A 269 12.40 23.50 -2.90
N ASP A 270 12.56 24.46 -3.81
CA ASP A 270 12.33 25.88 -3.53
C ASP A 270 10.83 26.20 -3.35
N VAL A 271 9.93 25.62 -4.16
CA VAL A 271 8.47 25.77 -4.00
C VAL A 271 7.96 25.14 -2.70
N LEU A 272 8.56 24.01 -2.26
CA LEU A 272 8.17 23.38 -1.00
C LEU A 272 8.70 24.12 0.24
N ARG A 273 9.86 24.79 0.14
CA ARG A 273 10.33 25.71 1.19
C ARG A 273 9.40 26.92 1.34
N LEU A 274 8.84 27.42 0.24
CA LEU A 274 7.84 28.49 0.27
C LEU A 274 6.53 28.05 0.94
N ILE A 275 6.12 26.78 0.79
CA ILE A 275 4.91 26.24 1.42
C ILE A 275 5.10 26.03 2.94
N ASP A 276 6.29 25.59 3.38
CA ASP A 276 6.59 25.46 4.81
C ASP A 276 6.73 26.83 5.51
N GLU A 277 6.99 27.92 4.77
CA GLU A 277 7.02 29.29 5.30
C GLU A 277 5.62 29.93 5.40
N ASP A 278 4.62 29.43 4.67
CA ASP A 278 3.23 29.95 4.63
C ASP A 278 2.24 29.22 5.57
N GLU A 279 2.68 28.25 6.40
CA GLU A 279 1.82 27.56 7.40
C GLU A 279 1.34 28.47 8.58
N ASN A 280 1.44 29.80 8.46
CA ASN A 280 0.92 30.75 9.44
C ASN A 280 -0.33 31.52 9.02
N ASP A 281 -0.93 31.26 7.85
CA ASP A 281 -2.19 31.92 7.47
C ASP A 281 -3.38 30.95 7.37
N GLU A 282 -4.49 31.44 7.93
CA GLU A 282 -5.72 30.73 8.23
C GLU A 282 -6.32 29.98 7.03
N SER A 283 -6.91 28.82 7.35
CA SER A 283 -7.56 27.90 6.42
C SER A 283 -8.60 28.59 5.52
N ASN A 284 -8.26 28.79 4.24
CA ASN A 284 -9.24 29.07 3.19
C ASN A 284 -9.67 27.76 2.53
N ASN A 285 -10.75 27.18 3.03
CA ASN A 285 -11.45 26.07 2.38
C ASN A 285 -12.28 26.62 1.20
N PRO A 286 -11.96 26.31 -0.07
CA PRO A 286 -12.63 26.90 -1.24
C PRO A 286 -14.05 26.35 -1.51
N ASP A 287 -14.60 25.53 -0.61
CA ASP A 287 -15.93 24.93 -0.77
C ASP A 287 -17.10 25.83 -0.28
N GLU A 288 -16.85 27.04 0.24
CA GLU A 288 -17.92 27.99 0.64
C GLU A 288 -18.63 28.68 -0.55
N ASN A 289 -18.16 28.49 -1.78
CA ASN A 289 -18.68 29.20 -2.96
C ASN A 289 -19.85 28.51 -3.69
N PHE A 290 -20.48 27.49 -3.11
CA PHE A 290 -21.66 26.85 -3.71
C PHE A 290 -22.90 27.04 -2.85
N VAL A 291 -23.59 28.16 -3.09
CA VAL A 291 -25.00 28.35 -2.71
C VAL A 291 -25.86 27.70 -3.79
N TYR A 292 -26.74 26.78 -3.39
CA TYR A 292 -27.82 26.31 -4.27
C TYR A 292 -29.15 26.39 -3.51
N GLU A 293 -30.08 27.18 -4.08
CA GLU A 293 -31.50 27.30 -3.72
C GLU A 293 -32.26 25.98 -3.88
#